data_AF-A0A243AYE6-F1
#
_entry.id   AF-A0A243AYE6-F1
#
_cell.length_a   1.000
_cell.length_b   1.000
_cell.length_c   1.000
_cell.angle_alpha   90.00
_cell.angle_beta   90.00
_cell.angle_gamma   90.00
#
_symmetry.space_group_name_H-M   'P 1'
#
loop_
_entity.id
_entity.type
_entity.pdbx_description
1 polymer ?
#
loop_
_entity_poly.entity_id
_entity_poly.type
_entity_poly.pdbx_seq_one_letter_code
_entity_poly.pdbx_strand_id
1 'polypeptide(L)'
;MTQQSLKRSITWVQGTALTIGAVLGCGILILPSITANSAGPASILSWVIMSILAFPIVATLARLAKMIPSAGGITAYVQMAFNANTSAILGWIMLGSIPIGVPIIALTGAHYIGYVFPISNLSVIGIAALI
;
A
#
# COMPACT_ATOMS: atom_id res chain seq x y z
N MET A 1 19.96 -23.23 7.92
CA MET A 1 19.59 -22.43 6.74
C MET A 1 20.59 -21.30 6.63
N THR A 2 21.46 -21.36 5.64
CA THR A 2 22.48 -20.35 5.35
C THR A 2 21.78 -19.03 5.00
N GLN A 3 21.83 -18.05 5.92
CA GLN A 3 21.31 -16.70 5.69
C GLN A 3 22.12 -16.06 4.57
N GLN A 4 21.60 -16.14 3.35
CA GLN A 4 22.19 -15.47 2.21
C GLN A 4 22.08 -13.97 2.46
N SER A 5 23.22 -13.34 2.77
CA SER A 5 23.33 -11.91 3.00
C SER A 5 22.78 -11.17 1.78
N LEU A 6 21.68 -10.42 1.98
CA LEU A 6 21.08 -9.62 0.91
C LEU A 6 22.07 -8.53 0.47
N LYS A 7 22.27 -8.40 -0.84
CA LYS A 7 23.10 -7.34 -1.39
C LYS A 7 22.43 -5.99 -1.19
N ARG A 8 23.09 -5.10 -0.45
CA ARG A 8 22.65 -3.71 -0.27
C ARG A 8 22.77 -2.97 -1.61
N SER A 9 21.67 -2.88 -2.34
CA SER A 9 21.60 -2.28 -3.69
C SER A 9 20.64 -1.10 -3.78
N ILE A 10 19.78 -0.91 -2.78
CA ILE A 10 18.77 0.15 -2.74
C ILE A 10 19.36 1.38 -2.05
N THR A 11 19.41 2.49 -2.78
CA THR A 11 19.75 3.83 -2.25
C THR A 11 18.57 4.43 -1.48
N TRP A 12 18.82 5.48 -0.70
CA TRP A 12 17.74 6.16 0.03
C TRP A 12 16.67 6.72 -0.92
N VAL A 13 17.07 7.23 -2.09
CA VAL A 13 16.15 7.74 -3.12
C VAL A 13 15.26 6.63 -3.65
N GLN A 14 15.86 5.48 -4.01
CA GLN A 14 15.11 4.32 -4.49
C GLN A 14 14.17 3.77 -3.43
N GLY A 15 14.61 3.71 -2.17
CA GLY A 15 13.78 3.27 -1.04
C GLY A 15 12.60 4.21 -0.79
N THR A 16 12.82 5.52 -0.84
CA THR A 16 11.76 6.52 -0.74
C THR A 16 10.77 6.41 -1.89
N ALA A 17 11.26 6.32 -3.13
CA ALA A 17 10.42 6.16 -4.32
C ALA A 17 9.57 4.88 -4.26
N LEU A 18 10.18 3.75 -3.85
CA LEU A 18 9.47 2.49 -3.65
C LEU A 18 8.37 2.62 -2.59
N THR A 19 8.66 3.29 -1.49
CA THR A 19 7.68 3.51 -0.40
C THR A 19 6.53 4.40 -0.87
N ILE A 20 6.83 5.50 -1.58
CA ILE A 20 5.80 6.39 -2.14
C ILE A 20 4.92 5.62 -3.13
N GLY A 21 5.51 4.85 -4.04
CA GLY A 21 4.76 4.04 -5.00
C GLY A 21 3.87 2.98 -4.33
N ALA A 22 4.40 2.31 -3.30
CA ALA A 22 3.66 1.31 -2.53
C ALA A 22 2.47 1.91 -1.74
N VAL A 23 2.62 3.13 -1.22
CA VAL A 23 1.57 3.79 -0.40
C VAL A 23 0.52 4.50 -1.26
N LEU A 24 0.92 5.20 -2.31
CA LEU A 24 -0.02 5.98 -3.14
C LEU A 24 -1.01 5.06 -3.87
N GLY A 25 -0.52 3.97 -4.46
CA GLY A 25 -1.31 2.95 -5.15
C GLY A 25 -2.42 3.52 -6.04
N CYS A 26 -3.54 2.80 -6.15
CA CYS A 26 -4.77 3.32 -6.76
C CYS A 26 -5.59 4.20 -5.80
N GLY A 27 -5.29 4.15 -4.49
CA GLY A 27 -6.05 4.85 -3.45
C GLY A 27 -6.06 6.36 -3.64
N ILE A 28 -4.93 6.97 -4.01
CA ILE A 28 -4.86 8.42 -4.25
C ILE A 28 -5.73 8.89 -5.42
N LEU A 29 -6.07 8.00 -6.35
CA LEU A 29 -6.93 8.32 -7.50
C LEU A 29 -8.41 8.35 -7.13
N ILE A 30 -8.81 7.52 -6.16
CA ILE A 30 -10.22 7.32 -5.79
C ILE A 30 -10.59 8.03 -4.48
N LEU A 31 -9.75 7.94 -3.45
CA LEU A 31 -10.09 8.42 -2.12
C LEU A 31 -10.38 9.93 -2.06
N PRO A 32 -9.67 10.83 -2.79
CA PRO A 32 -9.99 12.24 -2.77
C PRO A 32 -11.41 12.53 -3.29
N SER A 33 -11.84 11.86 -4.36
CA SER A 33 -13.18 12.07 -4.93
C SER A 33 -14.28 11.56 -3.99
N ILE A 34 -14.09 10.39 -3.38
CA ILE A 34 -15.04 9.85 -2.38
C ILE A 34 -15.11 10.77 -1.16
N THR A 35 -13.95 11.21 -0.64
CA THR A 35 -13.90 12.08 0.55
C THR A 35 -14.53 13.43 0.27
N ALA A 36 -14.27 14.01 -0.91
CA ALA A 36 -14.88 15.27 -1.34
C ALA A 36 -16.39 15.13 -1.57
N ASN A 37 -16.85 14.01 -2.10
CA ASN A 37 -18.28 13.74 -2.27
C ASN A 37 -19.02 13.65 -0.93
N SER A 38 -18.37 13.08 0.11
CA SER A 38 -18.96 12.95 1.44
C SER A 38 -18.83 14.21 2.31
N ALA A 39 -17.68 14.89 2.30
CA ALA A 39 -17.37 16.01 3.21
C ALA A 39 -17.34 17.39 2.51
N GLY A 40 -17.50 17.44 1.19
CA GLY A 40 -17.40 18.68 0.43
C GLY A 40 -16.03 19.36 0.59
N PRO A 41 -15.97 20.72 0.64
CA PRO A 41 -14.73 21.46 0.88
C PRO A 41 -14.04 21.10 2.19
N ALA A 42 -14.77 20.61 3.20
CA ALA A 42 -14.21 20.19 4.48
C ALA A 42 -13.37 18.90 4.39
N SER A 43 -13.38 18.20 3.24
CA SER A 43 -12.54 17.02 2.99
C SER A 43 -11.05 17.27 3.22
N ILE A 44 -10.57 18.50 2.97
CA ILE A 44 -9.17 18.89 3.24
C ILE A 44 -8.84 18.72 4.73
N LEU A 45 -9.77 19.08 5.62
CA LEU A 45 -9.58 18.91 7.05
C LEU A 45 -9.50 17.42 7.44
N SER A 46 -10.33 16.58 6.83
CA SER A 46 -10.26 15.12 7.01
C SER A 46 -8.89 14.56 6.61
N TRP A 47 -8.33 15.00 5.47
CA TRP A 47 -6.99 14.59 5.02
C TRP A 47 -5.88 15.05 5.96
N VAL A 48 -5.97 16.27 6.48
CA VAL A 48 -4.99 16.79 7.45
C VAL A 48 -5.04 15.98 8.74
N ILE A 49 -6.24 15.75 9.29
CA ILE A 49 -6.41 14.97 10.51
C ILE A 49 -5.89 13.54 10.30
N MET A 50 -6.27 12.89 9.20
CA MET A 50 -5.80 11.53 8.90
C MET A 50 -4.27 11.47 8.79
N SER A 51 -3.65 12.47 8.16
CA SER A 51 -2.19 12.54 8.01
C SER A 51 -1.49 12.71 9.35
N ILE A 52 -2.03 13.54 10.25
CA ILE A 52 -1.53 13.69 11.62
C ILE A 52 -1.66 12.37 12.39
N LEU A 53 -2.80 11.69 12.27
CA LEU A 53 -3.04 10.41 12.95
C LEU A 53 -2.17 9.26 12.40
N ALA A 54 -1.78 9.31 11.13
CA ALA A 54 -0.87 8.34 10.54
C ALA A 54 0.59 8.52 10.98
N PHE A 55 0.98 9.75 11.36
CA PHE A 55 2.36 10.09 11.68
C PHE A 55 2.99 9.24 12.81
N PRO A 56 2.30 9.00 13.95
CA PRO A 56 2.81 8.12 15.01
C PRO A 56 3.11 6.70 14.54
N ILE A 57 2.29 6.16 13.63
CA ILE A 57 2.46 4.80 13.08
C ILE A 57 3.75 4.76 12.24
N VAL A 58 3.90 5.70 11.32
CA VAL A 58 5.09 5.81 10.46
C VAL A 58 6.35 6.04 11.29
N ALA A 59 6.28 6.91 12.30
CA ALA A 59 7.40 7.18 13.21
C ALA A 59 7.83 5.92 13.98
N THR A 60 6.85 5.11 14.43
CA THR A 60 7.12 3.85 15.14
C THR A 60 7.78 2.84 14.22
N LEU A 61 7.24 2.64 13.01
CA LEU A 61 7.84 1.74 12.02
C LEU A 61 9.23 2.20 11.58
N ALA A 62 9.46 3.51 11.44
CA ALA A 62 10.78 4.05 11.10
C ALA A 62 11.82 3.80 12.21
N ARG A 63 11.42 3.85 13.48
CA ARG A 63 12.29 3.48 14.61
C ARG A 63 12.61 1.99 14.61
N LEU A 64 11.59 1.14 14.43
CA LEU A 64 11.77 -0.31 14.35
C LEU A 64 12.67 -0.72 13.17
N ALA A 65 12.52 -0.07 12.01
CA ALA A 65 13.36 -0.32 10.84
C ALA A 65 14.85 -0.01 11.07
N LYS A 66 15.16 0.98 11.92
CA LYS A 66 16.54 1.27 12.32
C LYS A 66 17.10 0.26 13.32
N MET A 67 16.28 -0.21 14.25
CA MET A 67 16.68 -1.16 15.30
C MET A 67 16.79 -2.60 14.78
N ILE A 68 15.91 -2.98 13.85
CA ILE A 68 15.75 -4.34 13.35
C ILE A 68 15.81 -4.29 11.81
N PRO A 69 17.02 -4.29 11.22
CA PRO A 69 17.20 -4.26 9.77
C PRO A 69 16.92 -5.64 9.17
N SER A 70 15.64 -6.00 9.10
CA SER A 70 15.15 -7.26 8.53
C SER A 70 14.40 -7.03 7.23
N ALA A 71 14.63 -7.89 6.24
CA ALA A 71 13.86 -7.89 4.99
C ALA A 71 12.42 -8.42 5.15
N GLY A 72 12.09 -9.00 6.31
CA GLY A 72 10.72 -9.46 6.60
C GLY A 72 9.72 -8.32 6.89
N GLY A 73 10.18 -7.08 7.06
CA GLY A 73 9.30 -5.95 7.34
C GLY A 73 8.52 -6.12 8.65
N ILE A 74 7.21 -5.83 8.64
CA ILE A 74 6.37 -5.81 9.85
C ILE A 74 6.23 -7.21 10.48
N THR A 75 6.24 -8.29 9.69
CA THR A 75 6.15 -9.66 10.23
C THR A 75 7.35 -10.01 11.09
N ALA A 76 8.54 -9.49 10.77
CA ALA A 76 9.73 -9.64 11.59
C ALA A 76 9.60 -8.92 12.94
N TYR A 77 9.00 -7.73 12.96
CA TYR A 77 8.76 -6.99 14.21
C TYR A 77 7.75 -7.72 15.11
N VAL A 78 6.67 -8.24 14.53
CA VAL A 78 5.67 -9.03 15.27
C VAL A 78 6.24 -10.34 15.78
N GLN A 79 7.11 -11.00 15.00
CA GLN A 79 7.78 -12.21 15.46
C GLN A 79 8.65 -11.97 16.69
N MET A 80 9.38 -10.84 16.70
CA MET A 80 10.23 -10.46 17.84
C MET A 80 9.42 -10.04 19.07
N ALA A 81 8.30 -9.36 18.88
CA ALA A 81 7.48 -8.85 19.98
C ALA A 81 6.56 -9.93 20.60
N PHE A 82 6.09 -10.89 19.81
CA PHE A 82 5.12 -11.88 20.23
C PHE A 82 5.67 -13.30 20.08
N ASN A 83 5.46 -13.93 18.93
CA ASN A 83 5.95 -15.27 18.60
C ASN A 83 5.81 -15.56 17.09
N ALA A 84 6.32 -16.72 16.67
CA ALA A 84 6.26 -17.16 15.27
C ALA A 84 4.82 -17.37 14.75
N ASN A 85 3.88 -17.83 15.59
CA ASN A 85 2.51 -18.08 15.17
C ASN A 85 1.77 -16.77 14.84
N THR A 86 1.89 -15.76 15.70
CA THR A 86 1.29 -14.43 15.46
C THR A 86 1.91 -13.77 14.23
N SER A 87 3.22 -13.92 14.03
CA SER A 87 3.89 -13.44 12.82
C SER A 87 3.38 -14.14 11.55
N ALA A 88 3.19 -15.46 11.60
CA ALA A 88 2.64 -16.23 10.49
C ALA A 88 1.20 -15.81 10.16
N ILE A 89 0.35 -15.59 11.16
CA ILE A 89 -1.01 -15.07 10.96
C ILE A 89 -0.97 -13.71 10.25
N LEU A 90 -0.11 -12.79 10.70
CA LEU A 90 0.06 -11.50 10.03
C LEU A 90 0.56 -11.67 8.59
N GLY A 91 1.50 -12.58 8.36
CA GLY A 91 1.96 -12.92 7.01
C GLY A 91 0.82 -13.39 6.11
N TRP A 92 -0.06 -14.27 6.62
CA TRP A 92 -1.24 -14.71 5.89
C TRP A 92 -2.25 -13.60 5.62
N ILE A 93 -2.47 -12.69 6.58
CA ILE A 93 -3.33 -11.51 6.36
C ILE A 93 -2.76 -10.60 5.27
N MET A 94 -1.46 -10.34 5.30
CA MET A 94 -0.77 -9.54 4.27
C MET A 94 -0.89 -10.19 2.89
N LEU A 95 -0.64 -11.50 2.80
CA LEU A 95 -0.81 -12.25 1.55
C LEU A 95 -2.27 -12.26 1.08
N GLY A 96 -3.21 -12.42 2.00
CA GLY A 96 -4.65 -12.40 1.72
C GLY A 96 -5.16 -11.04 1.22
N SER A 97 -4.43 -9.95 1.46
CA SER A 97 -4.78 -8.63 0.92
C SER A 97 -4.50 -8.50 -0.58
N ILE A 98 -3.54 -9.26 -1.13
CA ILE A 98 -3.14 -9.22 -2.54
C ILE A 98 -4.30 -9.55 -3.50
N PRO A 99 -5.03 -10.68 -3.35
CA PRO A 99 -6.13 -11.00 -4.26
C PRO A 99 -7.30 -10.01 -4.19
N ILE A 100 -7.37 -9.18 -3.15
CA ILE A 100 -8.37 -8.11 -3.03
C ILE A 100 -7.84 -6.83 -3.69
N GLY A 101 -6.57 -6.47 -3.42
CA GLY A 101 -5.97 -5.24 -3.91
C GLY A 101 -5.72 -5.23 -5.42
N VAL A 102 -5.24 -6.34 -5.97
CA VAL A 102 -4.86 -6.43 -7.40
C VAL A 102 -6.05 -6.13 -8.32
N PRO A 103 -7.24 -6.75 -8.16
CA PRO A 103 -8.41 -6.41 -8.98
C PRO A 103 -8.84 -4.95 -8.85
N ILE A 104 -8.77 -4.37 -7.65
CA ILE A 104 -9.13 -2.97 -7.42
C ILE A 104 -8.19 -2.05 -8.20
N ILE A 105 -6.87 -2.32 -8.17
CA ILE A 105 -5.88 -1.55 -8.91
C ILE A 105 -6.14 -1.65 -10.43
N ALA A 106 -6.33 -2.87 -10.94
CA ALA A 106 -6.57 -3.11 -12.36
C ALA A 106 -7.86 -2.44 -12.85
N LEU A 107 -8.96 -2.57 -12.10
CA LEU A 107 -10.23 -1.90 -12.40
C LEU A 107 -10.09 -0.38 -12.37
N THR A 108 -9.39 0.17 -11.38
CA THR A 108 -9.15 1.62 -11.30
C THR A 108 -8.42 2.09 -12.55
N GLY A 109 -7.33 1.42 -12.94
CA GLY A 109 -6.58 1.75 -14.15
C GLY A 109 -7.44 1.68 -15.41
N ALA A 110 -8.23 0.60 -15.57
CA ALA A 110 -9.11 0.43 -16.71
C ALA A 110 -10.22 1.49 -16.78
N HIS A 111 -10.78 1.91 -15.63
CA HIS A 111 -11.77 2.99 -15.58
C HIS A 111 -11.18 4.34 -16.01
N TYR A 112 -9.93 4.64 -15.64
CA TYR A 112 -9.26 5.84 -16.13
C TYR A 112 -9.02 5.80 -17.64
N ILE A 113 -8.66 4.63 -18.21
CA ILE A 113 -8.56 4.46 -19.66
C ILE A 113 -9.92 4.68 -20.33
N GLY A 114 -10.98 4.11 -19.78
CA GLY A 114 -12.35 4.27 -20.31
C GLY A 114 -12.95 5.66 -20.14
N TYR A 115 -12.37 6.50 -19.29
CA TYR A 115 -12.70 7.92 -19.23
C TYR A 115 -12.08 8.70 -20.41
N VAL A 116 -10.86 8.32 -20.83
CA VAL A 116 -10.16 8.96 -21.96
C VAL A 116 -10.71 8.47 -23.30
N PHE A 117 -11.01 7.18 -23.40
CA PHE A 117 -11.61 6.57 -24.59
C PHE A 117 -13.02 6.10 -24.23
N PRO A 118 -14.09 6.56 -24.91
CA PRO A 118 -15.47 6.19 -24.58
C PRO A 118 -15.77 4.73 -24.96
N ILE A 119 -15.20 3.80 -24.20
CA ILE A 119 -15.29 2.35 -24.37
C ILE A 119 -16.39 1.78 -23.47
N SER A 120 -16.96 0.64 -23.88
CA SER A 120 -18.02 -0.02 -23.14
C SER A 120 -17.54 -0.58 -21.78
N ASN A 121 -18.45 -0.75 -20.82
CA ASN A 121 -18.14 -1.39 -19.53
C ASN A 121 -17.54 -2.79 -19.69
N LEU A 122 -17.96 -3.54 -20.71
CA LEU A 122 -17.40 -4.86 -21.01
C LEU A 122 -15.92 -4.76 -21.43
N SER A 123 -15.58 -3.72 -22.19
CA SER A 123 -14.21 -3.42 -22.58
C SER A 123 -13.34 -3.01 -21.37
N VAL A 124 -13.89 -2.24 -20.43
CA VAL A 124 -13.20 -1.87 -19.17
C VAL A 124 -12.85 -3.12 -18.35
N ILE A 125 -13.81 -4.04 -18.18
CA ILE A 125 -13.56 -5.30 -17.46
C ILE A 125 -12.54 -6.16 -18.20
N GLY A 126 -12.62 -6.22 -19.54
CA GLY A 126 -11.65 -6.94 -20.36
C GLY A 126 -10.23 -6.39 -20.22
N ILE A 127 -10.07 -5.06 -20.18
CA ILE A 127 -8.77 -4.42 -19.93
C ILE A 127 -8.28 -4.71 -18.50
N ALA A 128 -9.15 -4.61 -17.50
CA ALA A 128 -8.81 -4.90 -16.11
C ALA A 128 -8.42 -6.37 -15.89
N ALA A 129 -8.93 -7.31 -16.70
CA ALA A 129 -8.54 -8.71 -16.62
C ALA A 129 -7.18 -9.01 -17.29
N LEU A 130 -6.71 -8.11 -18.16
CA LEU A 130 -5.44 -8.26 -18.89
C LEU A 130 -4.25 -7.59 -18.19
N ILE A 131 -4.51 -6.69 -17.24
CA ILE A 131 -3.52 -5.93 -16.45
C ILE A 131 -3.40 -6.55 -15.06
#